data_AF-A0A8C7TZV1-F1
#
_entry.id   AF-A0A8C7TZV1-F1
#
_cell.length_a   1.000
_cell.length_b   1.000
_cell.length_c   1.000
_cell.angle_alpha   90.00
_cell.angle_beta   90.00
_cell.angle_gamma   90.00
#
_symmetry.space_group_name_H-M   'P 1'
#
loop_
_entity.id
_entity.type
_entity.pdbx_description
1 polymer ?
#
loop_
_entity_poly.entity_id
_entity_poly.type
_entity_poly.pdbx_seq_one_letter_code
_entity_poly.pdbx_strand_id
1 'polypeptide(L)'
;ILGKRYYRQYTWELCRIDEPRCHDENSILSFEAIRSIHKQMDDDANGNVDVSETDGFLREDLNYHDPKAKHNSFHGDDQFISVEDLWNTWKGSEVCNWTVDDVENWLIYVELPQYVGAFRKMHFNGTVMPRLAVKNATLTVSILKMLDRSHVQKLQLKALDTVLFGAPLMNRHNHLKDFMLVVSIVIGIGGCWFAYIQNRYSKDHMKKMMTDLDGLQRAEQSLHDLQKKLQIAQEEHRTVEVEKVNLEQKLRDEINCAKQEAQRLKELREGTENELSRQKYAEEELDQVRMALKKAEKELESRCSWSPPESLQKWLQLTHEVEVQYYNIKKQNAEKQLLVAKEGAEKIKKKRNTIFGTFHVAHSSCLDNVDHQILTAKQALGEVTAALRERLHRWQQIEILTGFTIVNNPGLSSLASTLNLDPSIIGGRATPQHFIMSDDMDDMDEDIISPGTLQCKGWSDSLGPTSPTVDPRKRSCCFRNS
;
A
#
# COMPACT_ATOMS: atom_id res chain seq x y z
N ILE A 1 41.34 -32.22 76.61
CA ILE A 1 41.46 -33.65 76.26
C ILE A 1 40.42 -34.07 75.22
N LEU A 2 39.14 -33.67 75.36
CA LEU A 2 38.08 -33.91 74.38
C LEU A 2 38.40 -33.33 72.98
N GLY A 3 38.83 -32.07 72.87
CA GLY A 3 39.20 -31.47 71.57
C GLY A 3 40.38 -32.15 70.85
N LYS A 4 41.36 -32.69 71.60
CA LYS A 4 42.48 -33.45 71.00
C LYS A 4 42.06 -34.85 70.53
N ARG A 5 41.09 -35.51 71.17
CA ARG A 5 40.53 -36.79 70.68
C ARG A 5 39.62 -36.57 69.47
N TYR A 6 38.83 -35.50 69.49
CA TYR A 6 37.96 -35.09 68.40
C TYR A 6 38.79 -34.79 67.14
N TYR A 7 39.79 -33.91 67.24
CA TYR A 7 40.70 -33.58 66.13
C TYR A 7 41.46 -34.80 65.59
N ARG A 8 41.81 -35.76 66.46
CA ARG A 8 42.50 -37.01 66.06
C ARG A 8 41.61 -37.98 65.28
N GLN A 9 40.29 -37.90 65.42
CA GLN A 9 39.34 -38.76 64.69
C GLN A 9 39.14 -38.28 63.24
N TYR A 10 38.89 -36.98 63.05
CA TYR A 10 38.70 -36.39 61.71
C TYR A 10 39.98 -36.42 60.86
N THR A 11 41.13 -36.21 61.49
CA THR A 11 42.43 -36.35 60.81
C THR A 11 42.65 -37.77 60.30
N TRP A 12 42.23 -38.79 61.06
CA TRP A 12 42.38 -40.19 60.65
C TRP A 12 41.43 -40.58 59.51
N GLU A 13 40.18 -40.12 59.56
CA GLU A 13 39.23 -40.32 58.47
C GLU A 13 39.67 -39.58 57.19
N LEU A 14 40.10 -38.32 57.29
CA LEU A 14 40.62 -37.58 56.13
C LEU A 14 41.92 -38.20 55.59
N CYS A 15 42.84 -38.70 56.43
CA CYS A 15 44.03 -39.41 55.94
C CYS A 15 43.70 -40.72 55.22
N ARG A 16 42.56 -41.36 55.52
CA ARG A 16 42.09 -42.53 54.78
C ARG A 16 41.56 -42.17 53.38
N ILE A 17 40.95 -41.00 53.25
CA ILE A 17 40.24 -40.55 52.03
C ILE A 17 41.18 -39.75 51.11
N ASP A 18 42.03 -38.90 51.69
CA ASP A 18 42.91 -37.97 51.00
C ASP A 18 44.22 -37.79 51.76
N GLU A 19 45.06 -38.83 51.71
CA GLU A 19 46.38 -38.90 52.36
C GLU A 19 47.26 -37.64 52.12
N PRO A 20 47.30 -37.03 50.91
CA PRO A 20 48.09 -35.82 50.69
C PRO A 20 47.61 -34.57 51.44
N ARG A 21 46.30 -34.40 51.66
CA ARG A 21 45.72 -33.17 52.25
C ARG A 21 45.45 -33.29 53.75
N CYS A 22 45.61 -34.48 54.33
CA CYS A 22 45.31 -34.71 55.74
C CYS A 22 46.33 -34.10 56.71
N HIS A 23 47.45 -33.57 56.20
CA HIS A 23 48.45 -32.84 56.97
C HIS A 23 48.22 -31.31 57.00
N ASP A 24 47.28 -30.78 56.21
CA ASP A 24 46.94 -29.37 56.19
C ASP A 24 45.75 -29.07 57.12
N GLU A 25 45.95 -28.15 58.06
CA GLU A 25 44.92 -27.76 59.03
C GLU A 25 43.68 -27.16 58.35
N ASN A 26 43.85 -26.43 57.25
CA ASN A 26 42.71 -25.86 56.52
C ASN A 26 41.89 -26.94 55.83
N SER A 27 42.54 -27.93 55.24
CA SER A 27 41.89 -29.08 54.62
C SER A 27 41.12 -29.93 55.64
N ILE A 28 41.65 -30.11 56.85
CA ILE A 28 40.94 -30.78 57.96
C ILE A 28 39.66 -30.01 58.34
N LEU A 29 39.74 -28.68 58.46
CA LEU A 29 38.59 -27.83 58.80
C LEU A 29 37.55 -27.79 57.68
N SER A 30 37.97 -27.83 56.41
CA SER A 30 37.05 -27.91 55.27
C SER A 30 36.39 -29.28 55.16
N PHE A 31 37.10 -30.37 55.49
CA PHE A 31 36.51 -31.71 55.57
C PHE A 31 35.48 -31.81 56.70
N GLU A 32 35.77 -31.23 57.87
CA GLU A 32 34.81 -31.12 58.97
C GLU A 32 33.55 -30.35 58.53
N ALA A 33 33.72 -29.28 57.75
CA ALA A 33 32.61 -28.52 57.22
C ALA A 33 31.78 -29.32 56.21
N ILE A 34 32.41 -30.07 55.29
CA ILE A 34 31.71 -30.95 54.33
C ILE A 34 30.94 -32.04 55.04
N ARG A 35 31.52 -32.67 56.08
CA ARG A 35 30.80 -33.65 56.89
C ARG A 35 29.62 -33.02 57.64
N SER A 36 29.75 -31.77 58.10
CA SER A 36 28.64 -31.05 58.71
C SER A 36 27.53 -30.72 57.71
N ILE A 37 27.86 -30.52 56.43
CA ILE A 37 26.87 -30.33 55.35
C ILE A 37 26.19 -31.67 55.07
N HIS A 38 26.96 -32.74 54.86
CA HIS A 38 26.43 -34.10 54.67
C HIS A 38 25.47 -34.51 55.79
N LYS A 39 25.84 -34.28 57.05
CA LYS A 39 24.98 -34.54 58.22
C LYS A 39 23.70 -33.70 58.26
N GLN A 40 23.66 -32.53 57.62
CA GLN A 40 22.43 -31.73 57.51
C GLN A 40 21.52 -32.24 56.40
N MET A 41 22.02 -33.09 55.51
CA MET A 41 21.27 -33.68 54.40
C MET A 41 20.86 -35.13 54.70
N ASP A 42 21.67 -35.88 55.46
CA ASP A 42 21.44 -37.27 55.89
C ASP A 42 20.49 -37.28 57.11
N ASP A 43 19.18 -37.24 56.86
CA ASP A 43 18.12 -37.10 57.86
C ASP A 43 17.94 -38.37 58.69
N ASP A 44 18.13 -39.55 58.09
CA ASP A 44 18.02 -40.84 58.79
C ASP A 44 19.33 -41.30 59.46
N ALA A 45 20.43 -40.56 59.23
CA ALA A 45 21.77 -40.79 59.75
C ALA A 45 22.33 -42.19 59.41
N ASN A 46 21.96 -42.74 58.25
CA ASN A 46 22.44 -44.04 57.77
C ASN A 46 23.88 -43.97 57.19
N GLY A 47 24.42 -42.76 56.99
CA GLY A 47 25.76 -42.51 56.47
C GLY A 47 25.81 -42.20 54.98
N ASN A 48 24.67 -42.22 54.27
CA ASN A 48 24.53 -41.84 52.88
C ASN A 48 23.31 -40.95 52.68
N VAL A 49 23.43 -39.97 51.80
CA VAL A 49 22.31 -39.11 51.42
C VAL A 49 21.63 -39.69 50.19
N ASP A 50 20.33 -39.96 50.29
CA ASP A 50 19.52 -40.43 49.15
C ASP A 50 18.86 -39.28 48.36
N VAL A 51 18.17 -39.67 47.28
CA VAL A 51 17.46 -38.77 46.38
C VAL A 51 16.37 -37.96 47.07
N SER A 52 15.61 -38.59 47.97
CA SER A 52 14.48 -38.00 48.67
C SER A 52 14.95 -37.01 49.72
N GLU A 53 15.99 -37.37 50.47
CA GLU A 53 16.65 -36.51 51.46
C GLU A 53 17.23 -35.25 50.80
N THR A 54 17.86 -35.41 49.63
CA THR A 54 18.37 -34.27 48.85
C THR A 54 17.23 -33.37 48.35
N ASP A 55 16.10 -33.92 47.89
CA ASP A 55 14.94 -33.13 47.45
C ASP A 55 14.33 -32.33 48.61
N GLY A 56 14.20 -32.94 49.79
CA GLY A 56 13.77 -32.28 51.03
C GLY A 56 14.68 -31.10 51.39
N PHE A 57 15.99 -31.35 51.48
CA PHE A 57 16.98 -30.31 51.79
C PHE A 57 16.96 -29.15 50.78
N LEU A 58 16.84 -29.44 49.48
CA LEU A 58 16.83 -28.40 48.45
C LEU A 58 15.61 -27.47 48.54
N ARG A 59 14.45 -28.02 48.91
CA ARG A 59 13.20 -27.25 49.05
C ARG A 59 13.13 -26.51 50.37
N GLU A 60 13.52 -27.16 51.47
CA GLU A 60 13.31 -26.65 52.82
C GLU A 60 14.45 -25.73 53.28
N ASP A 61 15.71 -26.13 53.05
CA ASP A 61 16.88 -25.38 53.54
C ASP A 61 17.45 -24.41 52.48
N LEU A 62 17.44 -24.79 51.20
CA LEU A 62 17.94 -23.95 50.10
C LEU A 62 16.84 -23.17 49.34
N ASN A 63 15.56 -23.41 49.67
CA ASN A 63 14.38 -22.72 49.11
C ASN A 63 14.28 -22.75 47.57
N TYR A 64 14.69 -23.85 46.94
CA TYR A 64 14.56 -24.05 45.50
C TYR A 64 13.13 -24.46 45.11
N HIS A 65 12.54 -23.74 44.15
CA HIS A 65 11.17 -24.01 43.68
C HIS A 65 11.10 -25.17 42.67
N ASP A 66 12.19 -25.43 41.93
CA ASP A 66 12.31 -26.57 41.01
C ASP A 66 13.70 -27.24 41.13
N PRO A 67 13.86 -28.26 41.99
CA PRO A 67 15.16 -28.89 42.25
C PRO A 67 15.58 -29.91 41.19
N LYS A 68 14.78 -30.22 40.17
CA LYS A 68 15.04 -31.34 39.23
C LYS A 68 16.39 -31.26 38.51
N ALA A 69 16.79 -30.07 38.06
CA ALA A 69 18.08 -29.89 37.37
C ALA A 69 19.27 -30.03 38.33
N LYS A 70 19.08 -29.63 39.60
CA LYS A 70 20.09 -29.69 40.66
C LYS A 70 20.23 -31.10 41.22
N HIS A 71 19.12 -31.81 41.32
CA HIS A 71 19.05 -33.23 41.67
C HIS A 71 19.92 -34.09 40.75
N ASN A 72 19.71 -33.96 39.43
CA ASN A 72 20.50 -34.69 38.42
C ASN A 72 21.98 -34.30 38.44
N SER A 73 22.31 -33.07 38.83
CA SER A 73 23.70 -32.61 38.91
C SER A 73 24.43 -33.13 40.15
N PHE A 74 23.71 -33.45 41.23
CA PHE A 74 24.29 -33.88 42.50
C PHE A 74 24.42 -35.40 42.58
N HIS A 75 23.38 -36.12 42.17
CA HIS A 75 23.34 -37.59 42.16
C HIS A 75 23.88 -38.20 40.85
N GLY A 76 23.66 -37.54 39.70
CA GLY A 76 24.04 -38.13 38.41
C GLY A 76 23.33 -39.47 38.20
N ASP A 77 24.11 -40.55 38.12
CA ASP A 77 23.63 -41.94 38.05
C ASP A 77 23.66 -42.67 39.42
N ASP A 78 24.26 -42.07 40.45
CA ASP A 78 24.39 -42.63 41.79
C ASP A 78 23.14 -42.33 42.63
N GLN A 79 22.63 -43.31 43.38
CA GLN A 79 21.42 -43.15 44.20
C GLN A 79 21.71 -42.76 45.66
N PHE A 80 22.97 -42.87 46.08
CA PHE A 80 23.42 -42.66 47.45
C PHE A 80 24.76 -41.93 47.44
N ILE A 81 24.85 -40.83 48.18
CA ILE A 81 26.08 -40.01 48.27
C ILE A 81 26.65 -40.12 49.67
N SER A 82 27.85 -40.70 49.79
CA SER A 82 28.58 -40.77 51.04
C SER A 82 29.32 -39.46 51.34
N VAL A 83 29.83 -39.32 52.58
CA VAL A 83 30.73 -38.20 52.96
C VAL A 83 31.97 -38.15 52.06
N GLU A 84 32.44 -39.32 51.62
CA GLU A 84 33.62 -39.49 50.78
C GLU A 84 33.37 -39.02 49.35
N ASP A 85 32.20 -39.34 48.81
CA ASP A 85 31.77 -38.88 47.48
C ASP A 85 31.59 -37.37 47.46
N LEU A 86 30.97 -36.79 48.50
CA LEU A 86 30.80 -35.34 48.60
C LEU A 86 32.15 -34.60 48.68
N TRP A 87 33.12 -35.14 49.42
CA TRP A 87 34.47 -34.59 49.49
C TRP A 87 35.17 -34.64 48.13
N ASN A 88 35.09 -35.77 47.43
CA ASN A 88 35.73 -35.95 46.13
C ASN A 88 35.08 -35.08 45.04
N THR A 89 33.76 -34.94 45.04
CA THR A 89 33.01 -34.06 44.14
C THR A 89 33.40 -32.60 44.33
N TRP A 90 33.45 -32.12 45.59
CA TRP A 90 33.92 -30.76 45.86
C TRP A 90 35.38 -30.58 45.45
N LYS A 91 36.27 -31.53 45.78
CA LYS A 91 37.69 -31.47 45.45
C LYS A 91 37.94 -31.42 43.94
N GLY A 92 37.16 -32.16 43.15
CA GLY A 92 37.22 -32.17 41.70
C GLY A 92 36.56 -30.96 41.02
N SER A 93 35.77 -30.18 41.76
CA SER A 93 35.08 -29.00 41.23
C SER A 93 36.03 -27.81 40.99
N GLU A 94 35.68 -26.93 40.06
CA GLU A 94 36.40 -25.67 39.81
C GLU A 94 36.48 -24.78 41.06
N VAL A 95 35.50 -24.92 41.97
CA VAL A 95 35.38 -24.13 43.20
C VAL A 95 36.54 -24.40 44.15
N CYS A 96 37.04 -25.64 44.23
CA CYS A 96 38.19 -25.97 45.09
C CYS A 96 39.47 -25.23 44.62
N ASN A 97 39.59 -25.01 43.31
CA ASN A 97 40.74 -24.38 42.66
C ASN A 97 40.64 -22.85 42.52
N TRP A 98 39.58 -22.23 43.05
CA TRP A 98 39.41 -20.78 42.96
C TRP A 98 40.53 -19.99 43.65
N THR A 99 41.01 -18.97 42.95
CA THR A 99 41.93 -17.98 43.50
C THR A 99 41.18 -16.98 44.37
N VAL A 100 41.91 -16.10 45.07
CA VAL A 100 41.29 -15.01 45.85
C VAL A 100 40.45 -14.12 44.93
N ASP A 101 40.91 -13.83 43.72
CA ASP A 101 40.19 -12.99 42.75
C ASP A 101 38.88 -13.63 42.29
N ASP A 102 38.86 -14.96 42.11
CA ASP A 102 37.64 -15.69 41.74
C ASP A 102 36.59 -15.63 42.85
N VAL A 103 37.03 -15.76 44.11
CA VAL A 103 36.17 -15.62 45.29
C VAL A 103 35.64 -14.19 45.43
N GLU A 104 36.43 -13.18 45.09
CA GLU A 104 35.98 -11.79 45.09
C GLU A 104 34.91 -11.53 44.02
N ASN A 105 35.14 -12.02 42.79
CA ASN A 105 34.17 -11.91 41.71
C ASN A 105 32.87 -12.67 42.03
N TRP A 106 32.99 -13.85 42.66
CA TRP A 106 31.84 -14.60 43.17
C TRP A 106 31.08 -13.80 44.23
N LEU A 107 31.79 -13.13 45.14
CA LEU A 107 31.17 -12.33 46.20
C LEU A 107 30.38 -11.12 45.64
N ILE A 108 30.86 -10.54 44.54
CA ILE A 108 30.15 -9.49 43.79
C ILE A 108 28.89 -10.07 43.12
N TYR A 109 29.01 -11.25 42.50
CA TYR A 109 27.89 -11.93 41.84
C TYR A 109 26.76 -12.29 42.82
N VAL A 110 27.09 -12.73 44.05
CA VAL A 110 26.10 -13.00 45.10
C VAL A 110 25.58 -11.73 45.80
N GLU A 111 25.90 -10.56 45.24
CA GLU A 111 25.47 -9.22 45.68
C GLU A 111 25.94 -8.88 47.11
N LEU A 112 27.17 -9.26 47.46
CA LEU A 112 27.82 -8.92 48.73
C LEU A 112 29.16 -8.17 48.54
N PRO A 113 29.25 -7.15 47.64
CA PRO A 113 30.51 -6.46 47.33
C PRO A 113 31.15 -5.77 48.55
N GLN A 114 30.37 -5.43 49.57
CA GLN A 114 30.83 -4.75 50.78
C GLN A 114 31.82 -5.56 51.62
N TYR A 115 31.85 -6.90 51.48
CA TYR A 115 32.75 -7.77 52.24
C TYR A 115 34.01 -8.19 51.46
N VAL A 116 34.15 -7.77 50.19
CA VAL A 116 35.30 -8.09 49.32
C VAL A 116 36.63 -7.73 50.00
N GLY A 117 36.70 -6.54 50.62
CA GLY A 117 37.92 -6.10 51.31
C GLY A 117 38.30 -6.98 52.52
N ALA A 118 37.33 -7.57 53.21
CA ALA A 118 37.58 -8.49 54.33
C ALA A 118 38.08 -9.85 53.84
N PHE A 119 37.48 -10.37 52.76
CA PHE A 119 37.88 -11.62 52.12
C PHE A 119 39.29 -11.52 51.52
N ARG A 120 39.60 -10.40 50.87
CA ARG A 120 40.94 -10.09 50.35
C ARG A 120 41.99 -10.07 51.46
N LYS A 121 41.69 -9.41 52.58
CA LYS A 121 42.60 -9.28 53.73
C LYS A 121 42.93 -10.63 54.38
N MET A 122 42.00 -11.57 54.37
CA MET A 122 42.17 -12.91 54.95
C MET A 122 42.68 -13.94 53.94
N HIS A 123 42.94 -13.54 52.68
CA HIS A 123 43.37 -14.41 51.59
C HIS A 123 42.49 -15.66 51.41
N PHE A 124 41.16 -15.47 51.46
CA PHE A 124 40.22 -16.57 51.26
C PHE A 124 40.21 -17.02 49.80
N ASN A 125 40.54 -18.29 49.59
CA ASN A 125 40.55 -18.97 48.30
C ASN A 125 39.44 -20.05 48.25
N GLY A 126 39.33 -20.77 47.14
CA GLY A 126 38.33 -21.83 46.95
C GLY A 126 38.27 -22.87 48.06
N THR A 127 39.40 -23.15 48.70
CA THR A 127 39.49 -24.18 49.75
C THR A 127 38.68 -23.87 51.00
N VAL A 128 38.33 -22.60 51.24
CA VAL A 128 37.54 -22.18 52.41
C VAL A 128 36.03 -22.13 52.14
N MET A 129 35.58 -22.37 50.91
CA MET A 129 34.14 -22.31 50.57
C MET A 129 33.26 -23.24 51.43
N PRO A 130 33.64 -24.50 51.72
CA PRO A 130 32.85 -25.34 52.61
C PRO A 130 32.72 -24.78 54.03
N ARG A 131 33.75 -24.09 54.52
CA ARG A 131 33.74 -23.46 55.85
C ARG A 131 32.80 -22.26 55.91
N LEU A 132 32.55 -21.60 54.79
CA LEU A 132 31.59 -20.49 54.67
C LEU A 132 30.15 -21.00 54.54
N ALA A 133 29.95 -22.21 54.05
CA ALA A 133 28.65 -22.86 53.92
C ALA A 133 28.06 -23.33 55.27
N VAL A 134 28.90 -23.51 56.30
CA VAL A 134 28.48 -23.96 57.64
C VAL A 134 28.32 -22.79 58.62
N LYS A 135 27.39 -22.94 59.58
CA LYS A 135 27.15 -21.96 60.64
C LYS A 135 28.34 -21.89 61.62
N ASN A 136 29.27 -20.98 61.37
CA ASN A 136 30.39 -20.69 62.26
C ASN A 136 30.42 -19.20 62.67
N ALA A 137 29.87 -18.90 63.85
CA ALA A 137 29.78 -17.52 64.36
C ALA A 137 31.15 -16.86 64.58
N THR A 138 32.19 -17.63 64.88
CA THR A 138 33.56 -17.11 65.04
C THR A 138 34.09 -16.59 63.71
N LEU A 139 33.90 -17.34 62.62
CA LEU A 139 34.34 -16.94 61.28
C LEU A 139 33.54 -15.75 60.73
N THR A 140 32.22 -15.78 60.86
CA THR A 140 31.35 -14.75 60.26
C THR A 140 31.30 -13.45 61.05
N VAL A 141 31.22 -13.53 62.39
CA VAL A 141 31.08 -12.35 63.26
C VAL A 141 32.43 -11.81 63.71
N SER A 142 33.36 -12.67 64.15
CA SER A 142 34.63 -12.18 64.74
C SER A 142 35.70 -11.89 63.68
N ILE A 143 35.77 -12.71 62.62
CA ILE A 143 36.82 -12.60 61.58
C ILE A 143 36.35 -11.72 60.41
N LEU A 144 35.17 -12.00 59.85
CA LEU A 144 34.62 -11.27 58.70
C LEU A 144 33.82 -10.01 59.05
N LYS A 145 33.55 -9.77 60.34
CA LYS A 145 32.78 -8.61 60.85
C LYS A 145 31.40 -8.44 60.19
N MET A 146 30.77 -9.55 59.80
CA MET A 146 29.40 -9.53 59.27
C MET A 146 28.42 -9.52 60.45
N LEU A 147 27.93 -8.33 60.80
CA LEU A 147 26.97 -8.14 61.90
C LEU A 147 25.52 -8.42 61.47
N ASP A 148 25.23 -8.31 60.18
CA ASP A 148 23.89 -8.52 59.65
C ASP A 148 23.60 -10.02 59.45
N ARG A 149 22.56 -10.51 60.12
CA ARG A 149 22.12 -11.91 60.03
C ARG A 149 21.66 -12.28 58.61
N SER A 150 21.08 -11.34 57.86
CA SER A 150 20.61 -11.58 56.50
C SER A 150 21.76 -11.83 55.53
N HIS A 151 22.84 -11.05 55.64
CA HIS A 151 24.05 -11.24 54.83
C HIS A 151 24.79 -12.54 55.19
N VAL A 152 24.83 -12.91 56.48
CA VAL A 152 25.42 -14.18 56.91
C VAL A 152 24.64 -15.37 56.34
N GLN A 153 23.31 -15.33 56.42
CA GLN A 153 22.46 -16.38 55.83
C GLN A 153 22.59 -16.43 54.31
N LYS A 154 22.59 -15.28 53.62
CA LYS A 154 22.77 -15.22 52.16
C LYS A 154 24.12 -15.79 51.74
N LEU A 155 25.21 -15.43 52.44
CA LEU A 155 26.54 -15.95 52.18
C LEU A 155 26.59 -17.48 52.40
N GLN A 156 25.99 -17.97 53.49
CA GLN A 156 25.95 -19.40 53.79
C GLN A 156 25.20 -20.18 52.73
N LEU A 157 23.98 -19.77 52.37
CA LEU A 157 23.16 -20.43 51.35
C LEU A 157 23.85 -20.41 49.98
N LYS A 158 24.49 -19.30 49.61
CA LYS A 158 25.21 -19.19 48.34
C LYS A 158 26.51 -19.99 48.34
N ALA A 159 27.26 -20.02 49.44
CA ALA A 159 28.45 -20.84 49.58
C ALA A 159 28.10 -22.33 49.55
N LEU A 160 27.02 -22.72 50.20
CA LEU A 160 26.47 -24.07 50.18
C LEU A 160 26.07 -24.50 48.76
N ASP A 161 25.29 -23.67 48.06
CA ASP A 161 24.93 -23.90 46.65
C ASP A 161 26.18 -24.02 45.75
N THR A 162 27.20 -23.20 46.00
CA THR A 162 28.45 -23.23 45.24
C THR A 162 29.28 -24.50 45.52
N VAL A 163 29.30 -24.97 46.77
CA VAL A 163 30.02 -26.20 47.16
C VAL A 163 29.33 -27.45 46.63
N LEU A 164 27.99 -27.48 46.61
CA LEU A 164 27.21 -28.62 46.15
C LEU A 164 27.08 -28.71 44.63
N PHE A 165 27.02 -27.56 43.93
CA PHE A 165 26.68 -27.52 42.49
C PHE A 165 27.72 -26.82 41.61
N GLY A 166 28.82 -26.33 42.18
CA GLY A 166 29.89 -25.70 41.43
C GLY A 166 29.70 -24.20 41.18
N ALA A 167 30.59 -23.64 40.35
CA ALA A 167 30.65 -22.22 40.04
C ALA A 167 29.34 -21.72 39.36
N PRO A 168 28.72 -20.61 39.83
CA PRO A 168 27.59 -20.04 39.11
C PRO A 168 28.05 -19.56 37.73
N LEU A 169 27.21 -19.76 36.70
CA LEU A 169 27.45 -19.21 35.36
C LEU A 169 27.48 -17.68 35.44
N MET A 170 28.68 -17.12 35.57
CA MET A 170 28.95 -15.69 35.52
C MET A 170 28.68 -15.18 34.09
N ASN A 171 27.40 -15.10 33.72
CA ASN A 171 26.99 -14.54 32.45
C ASN A 171 27.28 -13.03 32.46
N ARG A 172 28.44 -12.69 31.93
CA ARG A 172 28.81 -11.33 31.55
C ARG A 172 27.72 -10.78 30.62
N HIS A 173 27.07 -9.68 30.98
CA HIS A 173 26.04 -9.05 30.15
C HIS A 173 26.55 -8.85 28.72
N ASN A 174 25.91 -9.53 27.76
CA ASN A 174 26.29 -9.48 26.35
C ASN A 174 25.58 -8.30 25.68
N HIS A 175 26.13 -7.09 25.81
CA HIS A 175 25.63 -5.87 25.16
C HIS A 175 25.35 -6.02 23.65
N LEU A 176 26.03 -6.97 22.99
CA LEU A 176 25.78 -7.33 21.60
C LEU A 176 24.37 -7.88 21.38
N LYS A 177 23.86 -8.73 22.29
CA LYS A 177 22.52 -9.32 22.21
C LYS A 177 21.45 -8.24 22.37
N ASP A 178 21.65 -7.34 23.33
CA ASP A 178 20.71 -6.24 23.60
C ASP A 178 20.70 -5.23 22.44
N PHE A 179 21.86 -4.94 21.84
CA PHE A 179 21.96 -4.12 20.64
C PHE A 179 21.24 -4.74 19.44
N MET A 180 21.44 -6.04 19.18
CA MET A 180 20.74 -6.75 18.10
C MET A 180 19.23 -6.77 18.32
N LEU A 181 18.78 -6.92 19.56
CA LEU A 181 17.36 -6.87 19.91
C LEU A 181 16.76 -5.50 19.59
N VAL A 182 17.42 -4.40 19.98
CA VAL A 182 16.98 -3.04 19.66
C VAL A 182 16.93 -2.80 18.15
N VAL A 183 17.95 -3.21 17.41
CA VAL A 183 17.98 -3.09 15.95
C VAL A 183 16.82 -3.86 15.31
N SER A 184 16.52 -5.07 15.79
CA SER A 184 15.40 -5.86 15.27
C SER A 184 14.03 -5.22 15.51
N ILE A 185 13.83 -4.58 16.67
CA ILE A 185 12.61 -3.83 16.98
C ILE A 185 12.48 -2.60 16.08
N VAL A 186 13.56 -1.85 15.87
CA VAL A 186 13.54 -0.66 14.99
C VAL A 186 13.22 -1.04 13.55
N ILE A 187 13.78 -2.15 13.04
CA ILE A 187 13.45 -2.66 11.70
C ILE A 187 11.99 -3.10 11.64
N GLY A 188 11.48 -3.80 12.66
CA GLY A 188 10.09 -4.22 12.73
C GLY A 188 9.11 -3.03 12.73
N ILE A 189 9.37 -2.01 13.55
CA ILE A 189 8.55 -0.79 13.61
C ILE A 189 8.68 0.00 12.31
N GLY A 190 9.88 0.13 11.76
CA GLY A 190 10.12 0.80 10.47
C GLY A 190 9.39 0.12 9.32
N GLY A 191 9.42 -1.22 9.27
CA GLY A 191 8.68 -2.03 8.28
C GLY A 191 7.17 -1.87 8.44
N CYS A 192 6.65 -1.95 9.67
CA CYS A 192 5.23 -1.74 9.95
C CYS A 192 4.77 -0.32 9.61
N TRP A 193 5.57 0.70 9.92
CA TRP A 193 5.30 2.10 9.58
C TRP A 193 5.32 2.33 8.07
N PHE A 194 6.31 1.79 7.36
CA PHE A 194 6.41 1.88 5.90
C PHE A 194 5.23 1.18 5.21
N ALA A 195 4.88 -0.03 5.63
CA ALA A 195 3.69 -0.72 5.13
C ALA A 195 2.41 0.07 5.41
N TYR A 196 2.30 0.71 6.58
CA TYR A 196 1.19 1.59 6.91
C TYR A 196 1.12 2.81 5.99
N ILE A 197 2.25 3.48 5.73
CA ILE A 197 2.33 4.66 4.85
C ILE A 197 1.93 4.27 3.41
N GLN A 198 2.43 3.14 2.92
CA GLN A 198 2.18 2.66 1.56
C GLN A 198 0.71 2.24 1.38
N ASN A 199 0.14 1.57 2.39
CA ASN A 199 -1.28 1.24 2.42
C ASN A 199 -2.17 2.49 2.42
N ARG A 200 -1.74 3.58 3.08
CA ARG A 200 -2.45 4.86 3.06
C ARG A 200 -2.36 5.54 1.70
N TYR A 201 -1.16 5.62 1.12
CA TYR A 201 -0.92 6.24 -0.19
C TYR A 201 -1.69 5.53 -1.31
N SER A 202 -1.67 4.19 -1.33
CA SER A 202 -2.45 3.39 -2.28
C SER A 202 -3.97 3.63 -2.16
N LYS A 203 -4.49 3.74 -0.93
CA LYS A 203 -5.92 4.01 -0.71
C LYS A 203 -6.35 5.38 -1.24
N ASP A 204 -5.53 6.42 -1.05
CA ASP A 204 -5.86 7.77 -1.49
C ASP A 204 -5.84 7.89 -3.03
N HIS A 205 -4.81 7.35 -3.70
CA HIS A 205 -4.73 7.32 -5.16
C HIS A 205 -5.87 6.52 -5.80
N MET A 206 -6.20 5.36 -5.24
CA MET A 206 -7.34 4.57 -5.72
C MET A 206 -8.69 5.26 -5.47
N LYS A 207 -8.85 5.94 -4.33
CA LYS A 207 -10.09 6.70 -4.05
C LYS A 207 -10.28 7.81 -5.07
N LYS A 208 -9.19 8.50 -5.44
CA LYS A 208 -9.20 9.51 -6.49
C LYS A 208 -9.56 8.91 -7.85
N MET A 209 -8.87 7.84 -8.26
CA MET A 209 -9.14 7.12 -9.51
C MET A 209 -10.60 6.64 -9.62
N MET A 210 -11.17 6.09 -8.54
CA MET A 210 -12.55 5.62 -8.51
C MET A 210 -13.56 6.78 -8.58
N THR A 211 -13.24 7.91 -7.95
CA THR A 211 -14.01 9.15 -8.09
C THR A 211 -13.97 9.67 -9.53
N ASP A 212 -12.81 9.56 -10.18
CA ASP A 212 -12.64 9.99 -11.56
C ASP A 212 -13.41 9.10 -12.53
N LEU A 213 -13.43 7.78 -12.30
CA LEU A 213 -14.25 6.83 -13.06
C LEU A 213 -15.75 7.11 -12.91
N ASP A 214 -16.24 7.34 -11.68
CA ASP A 214 -17.64 7.70 -11.43
C ASP A 214 -18.02 9.02 -12.13
N GLY A 215 -17.10 9.99 -12.12
CA GLY A 215 -17.26 11.25 -12.85
C GLY A 215 -17.36 11.04 -14.36
N LEU A 216 -16.54 10.14 -14.91
CA LEU A 216 -16.54 9.79 -16.33
C LEU A 216 -17.83 9.06 -16.74
N GLN A 217 -18.33 8.14 -15.90
CA GLN A 217 -19.61 7.46 -16.13
C GLN A 217 -20.79 8.43 -16.10
N ARG A 218 -20.75 9.44 -15.22
CA ARG A 218 -21.77 10.51 -15.21
C ARG A 218 -21.71 11.36 -16.47
N ALA A 219 -20.51 11.67 -16.98
CA ALA A 219 -20.34 12.42 -18.22
C ALA A 219 -20.90 11.65 -19.44
N GLU A 220 -20.65 10.34 -19.51
CA GLU A 220 -21.23 9.45 -20.52
C GLU A 220 -22.75 9.45 -20.50
N GLN A 221 -23.36 9.29 -19.31
CA GLN A 221 -24.80 9.36 -19.16
C GLN A 221 -25.35 10.71 -19.62
N SER A 222 -24.67 11.81 -19.29
CA SER A 222 -25.08 13.16 -19.71
C SER A 222 -25.01 13.35 -21.23
N LEU A 223 -23.96 12.81 -21.89
CA LEU A 223 -23.84 12.83 -23.34
C LEU A 223 -24.98 12.04 -23.98
N HIS A 224 -25.31 10.88 -23.42
CA HIS A 224 -26.41 10.04 -23.90
C HIS A 224 -27.77 10.74 -23.74
N ASP A 225 -28.01 11.41 -22.61
CA ASP A 225 -29.23 12.19 -22.36
C ASP A 225 -29.35 13.39 -23.31
N LEU A 226 -28.24 14.12 -23.56
CA LEU A 226 -28.19 15.18 -24.55
C LEU A 226 -28.57 14.66 -25.94
N GLN A 227 -28.00 13.54 -26.37
CA GLN A 227 -28.35 12.92 -27.65
C GLN A 227 -29.82 12.53 -27.74
N LYS A 228 -30.38 11.95 -26.67
CA LYS A 228 -31.79 11.56 -26.62
C LYS A 228 -32.71 12.78 -26.70
N LYS A 229 -32.42 13.84 -25.93
CA LYS A 229 -33.18 15.09 -25.97
C LYS A 229 -33.19 15.74 -27.34
N LEU A 230 -32.09 15.62 -28.08
CA LEU A 230 -32.01 16.16 -29.45
C LEU A 230 -32.85 15.38 -30.43
N GLN A 231 -32.84 14.04 -30.34
CA GLN A 231 -33.74 13.22 -31.17
C GLN A 231 -35.20 13.58 -30.91
N ILE A 232 -35.58 13.78 -29.64
CA ILE A 232 -36.94 14.17 -29.27
C ILE A 232 -37.26 15.59 -29.77
N ALA A 233 -36.40 16.58 -29.54
CA ALA A 233 -36.62 17.95 -30.01
C ALA A 233 -36.73 18.05 -31.53
N GLN A 234 -35.99 17.22 -32.26
CA GLN A 234 -36.04 17.15 -33.71
C GLN A 234 -37.33 16.47 -34.21
N GLU A 235 -37.87 15.53 -33.43
CA GLU A 235 -39.17 14.91 -33.71
C GLU A 235 -40.35 15.83 -33.32
N GLU A 236 -40.24 16.66 -32.29
CA GLU A 236 -41.26 17.66 -31.94
C GLU A 236 -41.31 18.82 -32.95
N HIS A 237 -40.19 19.25 -33.52
CA HIS A 237 -40.21 20.21 -34.63
C HIS A 237 -41.03 19.71 -35.84
N ARG A 238 -41.09 18.38 -36.05
CA ARG A 238 -41.88 17.74 -37.11
C ARG A 238 -43.38 17.93 -36.91
N THR A 239 -43.87 17.92 -35.68
CA THR A 239 -45.31 18.09 -35.41
C THR A 239 -45.72 19.56 -35.53
N VAL A 240 -44.86 20.47 -35.06
CA VAL A 240 -45.11 21.92 -35.11
C VAL A 240 -45.08 22.48 -36.53
N GLU A 241 -44.21 22.00 -37.42
CA GLU A 241 -44.22 22.43 -38.83
C GLU A 241 -45.50 22.01 -39.56
N VAL A 242 -46.01 20.80 -39.30
CA VAL A 242 -47.27 20.31 -39.89
C VAL A 242 -48.46 21.10 -39.37
N GLU A 243 -48.47 21.46 -38.09
CA GLU A 243 -49.51 22.31 -37.50
C GLU A 243 -49.43 23.76 -37.99
N LYS A 244 -48.21 24.31 -38.18
CA LYS A 244 -48.00 25.66 -38.70
C LYS A 244 -48.49 25.81 -40.13
N VAL A 245 -48.20 24.85 -41.01
CA VAL A 245 -48.69 24.87 -42.41
C VAL A 245 -50.22 24.80 -42.45
N ASN A 246 -50.84 24.01 -41.57
CA ASN A 246 -52.29 23.93 -41.44
C ASN A 246 -52.91 25.25 -40.93
N LEU A 247 -52.25 25.90 -39.95
CA LEU A 247 -52.72 27.18 -39.39
C LEU A 247 -52.53 28.36 -40.36
N GLU A 248 -51.42 28.41 -41.09
CA GLU A 248 -51.17 29.43 -42.12
C GLU A 248 -52.17 29.35 -43.27
N GLN A 249 -52.57 28.14 -43.67
CA GLN A 249 -53.62 27.95 -44.68
C GLN A 249 -54.97 28.52 -44.17
N LYS A 250 -55.32 28.25 -42.91
CA LYS A 250 -56.55 28.72 -42.28
C LYS A 250 -56.60 30.25 -42.14
N LEU A 251 -55.48 30.88 -41.77
CA LEU A 251 -55.36 32.35 -41.69
C LEU A 251 -55.46 33.03 -43.06
N ARG A 252 -54.90 32.44 -44.13
CA ARG A 252 -55.04 32.97 -45.49
C ARG A 252 -56.48 32.94 -45.99
N ASP A 253 -57.23 31.89 -45.64
CA ASP A 253 -58.64 31.76 -45.98
C ASP A 253 -59.50 32.79 -45.24
N GLU A 254 -59.24 33.02 -43.95
CA GLU A 254 -59.93 34.07 -43.17
C GLU A 254 -59.61 35.49 -43.66
N ILE A 255 -58.35 35.79 -44.02
CA ILE A 255 -57.96 37.08 -44.60
C ILE A 255 -58.64 37.31 -45.95
N ASN A 256 -58.76 36.28 -46.79
CA ASN A 256 -59.43 36.42 -48.09
C ASN A 256 -60.93 36.68 -47.93
N CYS A 257 -61.59 36.01 -46.99
CA CYS A 257 -62.98 36.29 -46.61
C CYS A 257 -63.16 37.71 -46.09
N ALA A 258 -62.32 38.15 -45.14
CA ALA A 258 -62.36 39.50 -44.59
C ALA A 258 -62.06 40.57 -45.64
N LYS A 259 -61.17 40.29 -46.60
CA LYS A 259 -60.86 41.19 -47.72
C LYS A 259 -62.02 41.30 -48.70
N GLN A 260 -62.75 40.21 -48.94
CA GLN A 260 -64.00 40.22 -49.71
C GLN A 260 -65.08 41.05 -49.00
N GLU A 261 -65.17 40.95 -47.68
CA GLU A 261 -66.14 41.67 -46.86
C GLU A 261 -65.80 43.17 -46.71
N ALA A 262 -64.51 43.51 -46.60
CA ALA A 262 -64.02 44.88 -46.63
C ALA A 262 -64.20 45.54 -48.01
N GLN A 263 -64.03 44.77 -49.11
CA GLN A 263 -64.32 45.25 -50.47
C GLN A 263 -65.82 45.57 -50.62
N ARG A 264 -66.68 44.71 -50.07
CA ARG A 264 -68.14 44.89 -50.04
C ARG A 264 -68.56 46.11 -49.19
N LEU A 265 -67.89 46.35 -48.06
CA LEU A 265 -68.12 47.52 -47.20
C LEU A 265 -67.60 48.83 -47.81
N LYS A 266 -66.59 48.76 -48.69
CA LYS A 266 -66.04 49.91 -49.43
C LYS A 266 -66.99 50.37 -50.54
N GLU A 267 -67.69 49.44 -51.19
CA GLU A 267 -68.77 49.74 -52.15
C GLU A 267 -70.00 50.38 -51.48
N LEU A 268 -70.21 50.15 -50.18
CA LEU A 268 -71.31 50.73 -49.39
C LEU A 268 -71.01 52.11 -48.82
N ARG A 269 -69.81 52.67 -49.03
CA ARG A 269 -69.39 53.94 -48.43
C ARG A 269 -68.90 54.96 -49.46
N GLU A 270 -69.57 55.02 -50.60
CA GLU A 270 -69.67 56.27 -51.37
C GLU A 270 -70.82 57.09 -50.79
N GLY A 271 -70.49 58.07 -49.95
CA GLY A 271 -71.52 58.93 -49.38
C GLY A 271 -71.06 59.93 -48.32
N THR A 272 -70.68 61.11 -48.82
CA THR A 272 -70.78 62.44 -48.20
C THR A 272 -69.64 62.97 -47.33
N GLU A 273 -69.08 64.07 -47.84
CA GLU A 273 -68.00 64.90 -47.33
C GLU A 273 -68.50 65.94 -46.31
N ASN A 274 -67.64 66.33 -45.34
CA ASN A 274 -67.31 67.74 -45.01
C ASN A 274 -66.37 67.89 -43.79
N GLU A 275 -65.18 67.30 -43.88
CA GLU A 275 -63.93 67.83 -43.29
C GLU A 275 -62.82 67.91 -44.37
N LEU A 276 -63.26 67.92 -45.63
CA LEU A 276 -62.49 67.46 -46.78
C LEU A 276 -61.28 68.33 -47.11
N SER A 277 -61.34 69.64 -46.88
CA SER A 277 -60.34 70.55 -47.45
C SER A 277 -59.05 70.65 -46.63
N ARG A 278 -59.14 70.47 -45.30
CA ARG A 278 -57.96 70.44 -44.42
C ARG A 278 -57.36 69.05 -44.30
N GLN A 279 -58.21 68.03 -44.40
CA GLN A 279 -57.78 66.65 -44.60
C GLN A 279 -57.12 66.48 -45.97
N LYS A 280 -57.63 67.05 -47.07
CA LYS A 280 -57.04 66.91 -48.42
C LYS A 280 -55.57 67.28 -48.49
N TYR A 281 -55.19 68.41 -47.87
CA TYR A 281 -53.81 68.87 -47.92
C TYR A 281 -52.89 68.03 -47.03
N ALA A 282 -53.38 67.66 -45.83
CA ALA A 282 -52.65 66.74 -44.96
C ALA A 282 -52.59 65.32 -45.54
N GLU A 283 -53.59 64.93 -46.33
CA GLU A 283 -53.73 63.66 -47.03
C GLU A 283 -52.84 63.63 -48.28
N GLU A 284 -52.71 64.74 -49.03
CA GLU A 284 -51.75 64.88 -50.12
C GLU A 284 -50.31 64.85 -49.62
N GLU A 285 -49.99 65.51 -48.50
CA GLU A 285 -48.66 65.42 -47.87
C GLU A 285 -48.41 64.04 -47.27
N LEU A 286 -49.41 63.42 -46.61
CA LEU A 286 -49.34 62.02 -46.17
C LEU A 286 -49.17 61.08 -47.35
N ASP A 287 -49.81 61.35 -48.48
CA ASP A 287 -49.72 60.51 -49.67
C ASP A 287 -48.37 60.66 -50.36
N GLN A 288 -47.78 61.86 -50.39
CA GLN A 288 -46.39 62.04 -50.82
C GLN A 288 -45.42 61.30 -49.91
N VAL A 289 -45.56 61.42 -48.58
CA VAL A 289 -44.72 60.70 -47.62
C VAL A 289 -44.93 59.19 -47.72
N ARG A 290 -46.16 58.71 -47.88
CA ARG A 290 -46.48 57.29 -48.09
C ARG A 290 -45.93 56.79 -49.41
N MET A 291 -45.99 57.57 -50.49
CA MET A 291 -45.41 57.21 -51.77
C MET A 291 -43.88 57.15 -51.69
N ALA A 292 -43.24 58.09 -50.99
CA ALA A 292 -41.81 58.08 -50.74
C ALA A 292 -41.39 56.90 -49.85
N LEU A 293 -42.14 56.62 -48.78
CA LEU A 293 -41.92 55.48 -47.89
C LEU A 293 -42.10 54.16 -48.65
N LYS A 294 -43.17 54.02 -49.43
CA LYS A 294 -43.44 52.84 -50.25
C LYS A 294 -42.38 52.64 -51.34
N LYS A 295 -41.82 53.72 -51.88
CA LYS A 295 -40.70 53.65 -52.82
C LYS A 295 -39.41 53.22 -52.11
N ALA A 296 -39.13 53.75 -50.92
CA ALA A 296 -37.98 53.35 -50.10
C ALA A 296 -38.10 51.91 -49.59
N GLU A 297 -39.29 51.47 -49.18
CA GLU A 297 -39.61 50.10 -48.79
C GLU A 297 -39.43 49.16 -49.98
N LYS A 298 -39.98 49.49 -51.15
CA LYS A 298 -39.80 48.70 -52.37
C LYS A 298 -38.34 48.64 -52.84
N GLU A 299 -37.57 49.70 -52.63
CA GLU A 299 -36.13 49.72 -52.94
C GLU A 299 -35.31 48.92 -51.90
N LEU A 300 -35.74 48.88 -50.65
CA LEU A 300 -35.13 48.06 -49.60
C LEU A 300 -35.47 46.58 -49.81
N GLU A 301 -36.73 46.24 -50.09
CA GLU A 301 -37.20 44.89 -50.44
C GLU A 301 -36.50 44.36 -51.69
N SER A 302 -36.26 45.22 -52.70
CA SER A 302 -35.53 44.81 -53.90
C SER A 302 -34.03 44.57 -53.65
N ARG A 303 -33.46 45.21 -52.62
CA ARG A 303 -32.08 44.95 -52.14
C ARG A 303 -32.00 43.76 -51.18
N CYS A 304 -33.09 43.43 -50.48
CA CYS A 304 -33.17 42.38 -49.46
C CYS A 304 -33.76 41.05 -49.95
N SER A 305 -34.11 40.90 -51.24
CA SER A 305 -34.68 39.67 -51.80
C SER A 305 -33.65 38.57 -52.10
N TRP A 306 -32.63 38.42 -51.25
CA TRP A 306 -31.76 37.25 -51.35
C TRP A 306 -32.51 36.02 -50.84
N SER A 307 -33.05 35.23 -51.76
CA SER A 307 -33.47 33.85 -51.48
C SER A 307 -32.30 32.91 -51.78
N PRO A 308 -31.91 32.05 -50.83
CA PRO A 308 -30.79 31.16 -51.04
C PRO A 308 -31.13 30.10 -52.11
N PRO A 309 -30.22 29.80 -53.06
CA PRO A 309 -30.49 28.87 -54.15
C PRO A 309 -30.75 27.43 -53.67
N GLU A 310 -31.65 26.68 -54.31
CA GLU A 310 -31.92 25.26 -53.99
C GLU A 310 -30.67 24.38 -54.09
N SER A 311 -29.73 24.71 -54.96
CA SER A 311 -28.44 24.01 -55.04
C SER A 311 -27.64 24.13 -53.75
N LEU A 312 -27.69 25.29 -53.08
CA LEU A 312 -27.01 25.51 -51.80
C LEU A 312 -27.61 24.62 -50.71
N GLN A 313 -28.94 24.43 -50.68
CA GLN A 313 -29.59 23.52 -49.75
C GLN A 313 -29.03 22.10 -49.87
N LYS A 314 -28.93 21.55 -51.08
CA LYS A 314 -28.42 20.19 -51.31
C LYS A 314 -26.96 20.04 -50.87
N TRP A 315 -26.12 21.05 -51.10
CA TRP A 315 -24.72 21.05 -50.65
C TRP A 315 -24.58 21.18 -49.13
N LEU A 316 -25.42 22.00 -48.49
CA LEU A 316 -25.43 22.11 -47.02
C LEU A 316 -25.93 20.82 -46.37
N GLN A 317 -26.96 20.17 -46.93
CA GLN A 317 -27.43 18.86 -46.48
C GLN A 317 -26.33 17.79 -46.60
N LEU A 318 -25.61 17.75 -47.72
CA LEU A 318 -24.46 16.87 -47.88
C LEU A 318 -23.36 17.16 -46.84
N THR A 319 -23.06 18.44 -46.62
CA THR A 319 -22.04 18.88 -45.66
C THR A 319 -22.41 18.46 -44.23
N HIS A 320 -23.67 18.67 -43.84
CA HIS A 320 -24.20 18.22 -42.55
C HIS A 320 -24.02 16.71 -42.40
N GLU A 321 -24.34 15.92 -43.42
CA GLU A 321 -24.26 14.47 -43.34
C GLU A 321 -22.81 13.95 -43.27
N VAL A 322 -21.89 14.52 -44.05
CA VAL A 322 -20.46 14.21 -43.94
C VAL A 322 -19.94 14.56 -42.54
N GLU A 323 -20.35 15.70 -41.99
CA GLU A 323 -20.00 16.11 -40.63
C GLU A 323 -20.58 15.15 -39.57
N VAL A 324 -21.82 14.67 -39.74
CA VAL A 324 -22.43 13.62 -38.90
C VAL A 324 -21.57 12.35 -38.90
N GLN A 325 -21.08 11.91 -40.06
CA GLN A 325 -20.21 10.74 -40.16
C GLN A 325 -18.91 10.92 -39.38
N TYR A 326 -18.21 12.05 -39.57
CA TYR A 326 -16.98 12.35 -38.82
C TYR A 326 -17.22 12.41 -37.32
N TYR A 327 -18.31 13.05 -36.89
CA TYR A 327 -18.72 13.07 -35.49
C TYR A 327 -18.95 11.66 -34.94
N ASN A 328 -19.65 10.80 -35.68
CA ASN A 328 -19.95 9.43 -35.26
C ASN A 328 -18.68 8.58 -35.11
N ILE A 329 -17.71 8.72 -36.03
CA ILE A 329 -16.40 8.06 -35.91
C ILE A 329 -15.66 8.56 -34.66
N LYS A 330 -15.61 9.88 -34.45
CA LYS A 330 -14.95 10.48 -33.28
C LYS A 330 -15.62 10.01 -31.97
N LYS A 331 -16.95 9.96 -31.95
CA LYS A 331 -17.74 9.44 -30.83
C LYS A 331 -17.40 7.97 -30.54
N GLN A 332 -17.43 7.11 -31.56
CA GLN A 332 -17.15 5.68 -31.39
C GLN A 332 -15.73 5.45 -30.83
N ASN A 333 -14.75 6.24 -31.27
CA ASN A 333 -13.39 6.17 -30.74
C ASN A 333 -13.33 6.59 -29.26
N ALA A 334 -14.04 7.65 -28.87
CA ALA A 334 -14.15 8.06 -27.47
C ALA A 334 -14.84 6.98 -26.60
N GLU A 335 -15.88 6.34 -27.10
CA GLU A 335 -16.56 5.22 -26.42
C GLU A 335 -15.65 4.01 -26.24
N LYS A 336 -14.80 3.68 -27.23
CA LYS A 336 -13.78 2.63 -27.11
C LYS A 336 -12.74 2.96 -26.02
N GLN A 337 -12.22 4.19 -26.00
CA GLN A 337 -11.27 4.63 -24.96
C GLN A 337 -11.90 4.56 -23.57
N LEU A 338 -13.17 4.95 -23.46
CA LEU A 338 -13.93 4.84 -22.23
C LEU A 338 -14.08 3.39 -21.75
N LEU A 339 -14.37 2.46 -22.66
CA LEU A 339 -14.49 1.04 -22.34
C LEU A 339 -13.17 0.48 -21.79
N VAL A 340 -12.05 0.76 -22.46
CA VAL A 340 -10.71 0.34 -22.02
C VAL A 340 -10.39 0.90 -20.62
N ALA A 341 -10.68 2.18 -20.38
CA ALA A 341 -10.47 2.79 -19.07
C ALA A 341 -11.33 2.14 -17.96
N LYS A 342 -12.59 1.81 -18.24
CA LYS A 342 -13.49 1.10 -17.32
C LYS A 342 -12.96 -0.30 -16.98
N GLU A 343 -12.57 -1.07 -17.99
CA GLU A 343 -12.01 -2.41 -17.80
C GLU A 343 -10.71 -2.39 -17.00
N GLY A 344 -9.82 -1.42 -17.28
CA GLY A 344 -8.59 -1.19 -16.51
C GLY A 344 -8.88 -0.92 -15.03
N ALA A 345 -9.82 -0.02 -14.76
CA ALA A 345 -10.21 0.31 -13.39
C ALA A 345 -10.86 -0.87 -12.65
N GLU A 346 -11.68 -1.68 -13.33
CA GLU A 346 -12.26 -2.90 -12.75
C GLU A 346 -11.20 -3.96 -12.43
N LYS A 347 -10.20 -4.13 -13.30
CA LYS A 347 -9.07 -5.04 -13.06
C LYS A 347 -8.31 -4.65 -11.79
N ILE A 348 -8.03 -3.35 -11.59
CA ILE A 348 -7.40 -2.84 -10.36
C ILE A 348 -8.31 -3.10 -9.13
N LYS A 349 -9.62 -2.84 -9.26
CA LYS A 349 -10.60 -3.10 -8.19
C LYS A 349 -10.63 -4.58 -7.79
N LYS A 350 -10.56 -5.51 -8.74
CA LYS A 350 -10.53 -6.97 -8.49
C LYS A 350 -9.22 -7.39 -7.81
N LYS A 351 -8.06 -6.94 -8.31
CA LYS A 351 -6.73 -7.29 -7.75
C LYS A 351 -6.59 -6.86 -6.29
N ARG A 352 -7.23 -5.76 -5.88
CA ARG A 352 -7.25 -5.29 -4.48
C ARG A 352 -7.92 -6.26 -3.50
N ASN A 353 -8.92 -7.02 -3.94
CA ASN A 353 -9.66 -7.93 -3.06
C ASN A 353 -8.91 -9.25 -2.80
N THR A 354 -7.80 -9.47 -3.50
CA THR A 354 -6.93 -10.64 -3.33
C THR A 354 -5.87 -10.36 -2.27
N ILE A 355 -5.59 -11.35 -1.42
CA ILE A 355 -4.81 -11.24 -0.17
C ILE A 355 -3.36 -10.72 -0.37
N PHE A 356 -2.80 -10.82 -1.58
CA PHE A 356 -1.47 -10.29 -1.95
C PHE A 356 -1.51 -9.05 -2.88
N GLY A 357 -2.70 -8.50 -3.16
CA GLY A 357 -2.90 -7.45 -4.15
C GLY A 357 -2.33 -6.08 -3.79
N THR A 358 -2.28 -5.73 -2.50
CA THR A 358 -1.87 -4.40 -2.03
C THR A 358 -0.39 -4.10 -2.31
N PHE A 359 0.46 -5.12 -2.33
CA PHE A 359 1.91 -4.95 -2.58
C PHE A 359 2.22 -4.77 -4.07
N HIS A 360 1.51 -5.51 -4.94
CA HIS A 360 1.72 -5.42 -6.40
C HIS A 360 1.09 -4.16 -7.02
N VAL A 361 0.00 -3.65 -6.43
CA VAL A 361 -0.71 -2.46 -6.95
C VAL A 361 0.03 -1.15 -6.62
N ALA A 362 0.76 -1.07 -5.51
CA ALA A 362 1.46 0.15 -5.10
C ALA A 362 2.82 0.38 -5.79
N HIS A 363 3.38 -0.65 -6.43
CA HIS A 363 4.67 -0.58 -7.14
C HIS A 363 4.56 -0.86 -8.64
N SER A 364 3.38 -1.19 -9.17
CA SER A 364 3.22 -1.43 -10.60
C SER A 364 2.83 -0.14 -11.32
N SER A 365 3.52 0.13 -12.43
CA SER A 365 3.17 1.10 -13.48
C SER A 365 1.73 0.97 -14.01
N CYS A 366 0.99 -0.06 -13.58
CA CYS A 366 -0.38 -0.35 -13.95
C CYS A 366 -1.37 0.70 -13.42
N LEU A 367 -1.21 1.21 -12.20
CA LEU A 367 -2.14 2.21 -11.64
C LEU A 367 -2.05 3.54 -12.39
N ASP A 368 -0.83 4.05 -12.56
CA ASP A 368 -0.59 5.31 -13.27
C ASP A 368 -1.03 5.21 -14.74
N ASN A 369 -0.83 4.05 -15.38
CA ASN A 369 -1.31 3.82 -16.74
C ASN A 369 -2.84 3.86 -16.84
N VAL A 370 -3.56 3.23 -15.89
CA VAL A 370 -5.03 3.27 -15.87
C VAL A 370 -5.54 4.68 -15.56
N ASP A 371 -4.89 5.43 -14.67
CA ASP A 371 -5.23 6.83 -14.40
C ASP A 371 -5.10 7.70 -15.65
N HIS A 372 -4.00 7.52 -16.40
CA HIS A 372 -3.79 8.21 -17.68
C HIS A 372 -4.86 7.85 -18.73
N GLN A 373 -5.26 6.58 -18.80
CA GLN A 373 -6.35 6.13 -19.68
C GLN A 373 -7.69 6.77 -19.30
N ILE A 374 -8.01 6.89 -18.01
CA ILE A 374 -9.22 7.56 -17.53
C ILE A 374 -9.21 9.05 -17.92
N LEU A 375 -8.09 9.75 -17.73
CA LEU A 375 -7.95 11.16 -18.10
C LEU A 375 -8.13 11.37 -19.60
N THR A 376 -7.51 10.51 -20.41
CA THR A 376 -7.62 10.56 -21.87
C THR A 376 -9.07 10.32 -22.31
N ALA A 377 -9.75 9.32 -21.74
CA ALA A 377 -11.16 9.05 -22.01
C ALA A 377 -12.07 10.22 -21.60
N LYS A 378 -11.81 10.86 -20.44
CA LYS A 378 -12.52 12.08 -20.00
C LYS A 378 -12.40 13.21 -21.02
N GLN A 379 -11.17 13.47 -21.47
CA GLN A 379 -10.93 14.51 -22.47
C GLN A 379 -11.67 14.19 -23.77
N ALA A 380 -11.52 12.98 -24.30
CA ALA A 380 -12.17 12.57 -25.55
C ALA A 380 -13.70 12.69 -25.48
N LEU A 381 -14.31 12.29 -24.36
CA LEU A 381 -15.76 12.41 -24.15
C LEU A 381 -16.20 13.87 -24.04
N GLY A 382 -15.40 14.71 -23.38
CA GLY A 382 -15.61 16.15 -23.28
C GLY A 382 -15.57 16.83 -24.65
N GLU A 383 -14.60 16.48 -25.48
CA GLU A 383 -14.48 16.98 -26.85
C GLU A 383 -15.68 16.57 -27.72
N VAL A 384 -16.11 15.30 -27.64
CA VAL A 384 -17.30 14.83 -28.37
C VAL A 384 -18.55 15.57 -27.91
N THR A 385 -18.69 15.81 -26.61
CA THR A 385 -19.84 16.56 -26.07
C THR A 385 -19.84 18.01 -26.53
N ALA A 386 -18.67 18.68 -26.52
CA ALA A 386 -18.53 20.05 -27.00
C ALA A 386 -18.82 20.15 -28.50
N ALA A 387 -18.26 19.24 -29.29
CA ALA A 387 -18.49 19.16 -30.73
C ALA A 387 -19.97 18.91 -31.06
N LEU A 388 -20.66 18.07 -30.29
CA LEU A 388 -22.09 17.85 -30.46
C LEU A 388 -22.88 19.15 -30.25
N ARG A 389 -22.65 19.85 -29.13
CA ARG A 389 -23.36 21.11 -28.81
C ARG A 389 -23.11 22.19 -29.85
N GLU A 390 -21.85 22.38 -30.24
CA GLU A 390 -21.47 23.34 -31.27
C GLU A 390 -22.19 23.04 -32.58
N ARG A 391 -22.11 21.79 -33.05
CA ARG A 391 -22.69 21.36 -34.32
C ARG A 391 -24.19 21.65 -34.37
N LEU A 392 -24.91 21.30 -33.30
CA LEU A 392 -26.36 21.53 -33.22
C LEU A 392 -26.70 23.00 -33.26
N HIS A 393 -25.99 23.81 -32.46
CA HIS A 393 -26.21 25.24 -32.44
C HIS A 393 -25.94 25.86 -33.82
N ARG A 394 -24.81 25.52 -34.45
CA ARG A 394 -24.45 26.05 -35.76
C ARG A 394 -25.47 25.64 -36.83
N TRP A 395 -25.85 24.37 -36.92
CA TRP A 395 -26.83 23.94 -37.93
C TRP A 395 -28.21 24.56 -37.70
N GLN A 396 -28.65 24.70 -36.45
CA GLN A 396 -29.87 25.43 -36.13
C GLN A 396 -29.80 26.89 -36.60
N GLN A 397 -28.68 27.59 -36.38
CA GLN A 397 -28.51 28.95 -36.87
C GLN A 397 -28.48 29.04 -38.39
N ILE A 398 -27.84 28.09 -39.07
CA ILE A 398 -27.80 28.04 -40.54
C ILE A 398 -29.22 27.84 -41.10
N GLU A 399 -30.04 26.95 -40.52
CA GLU A 399 -31.43 26.76 -40.94
C GLU A 399 -32.27 28.02 -40.73
N ILE A 400 -32.11 28.73 -39.61
CA ILE A 400 -32.80 30.01 -39.35
C ILE A 400 -32.42 31.08 -40.39
N LEU A 401 -31.14 31.17 -40.74
CA LEU A 401 -30.64 32.16 -41.69
C LEU A 401 -31.01 31.85 -43.15
N THR A 402 -31.14 30.57 -43.49
CA THR A 402 -31.41 30.13 -44.87
C THR A 402 -32.90 29.87 -45.14
N GLY A 403 -33.70 29.60 -44.11
CA GLY A 403 -35.14 29.37 -44.23
C GLY A 403 -35.53 28.02 -44.86
N PHE A 404 -34.58 27.10 -45.04
CA PHE A 404 -34.84 25.74 -45.52
C PHE A 404 -34.26 24.68 -44.57
N THR A 405 -34.84 23.47 -44.60
CA THR A 405 -34.43 22.36 -43.73
C THR A 405 -33.16 21.67 -44.26
N ILE A 406 -32.19 21.49 -43.37
CA ILE A 406 -30.86 20.93 -43.64
C ILE A 406 -30.62 19.66 -42.82
N VAL A 407 -30.90 19.72 -41.52
CA VAL A 407 -30.62 18.63 -40.56
C VAL A 407 -31.52 17.43 -40.86
N ASN A 408 -32.78 17.67 -41.19
CA ASN A 408 -33.69 16.64 -41.69
C ASN A 408 -33.59 16.56 -43.23
N ASN A 409 -32.95 15.51 -43.72
CA ASN A 409 -32.62 15.35 -45.14
C ASN A 409 -32.73 13.87 -45.55
N PRO A 410 -32.78 13.54 -46.86
CA PRO A 410 -32.99 12.17 -47.34
C PRO A 410 -31.79 11.22 -47.13
N GLY A 411 -30.71 11.70 -46.49
CA GLY A 411 -29.52 10.93 -46.16
C GLY A 411 -28.42 10.98 -47.23
N LEU A 412 -27.22 10.54 -46.82
CA LEU A 412 -25.97 10.70 -47.60
C LEU A 412 -26.08 10.13 -49.01
N SER A 413 -26.57 8.91 -49.14
CA SER A 413 -26.64 8.19 -50.43
C SER A 413 -27.57 8.86 -51.44
N SER A 414 -28.69 9.42 -50.96
CA SER A 414 -29.65 10.14 -51.81
C SER A 414 -29.08 11.49 -52.28
N LEU A 415 -28.40 12.20 -51.39
CA LEU A 415 -27.76 13.49 -51.69
C LEU A 415 -26.58 13.33 -52.65
N ALA A 416 -25.73 12.32 -52.42
CA ALA A 416 -24.62 11.98 -53.31
C ALA A 416 -25.10 11.70 -54.74
N SER A 417 -26.18 10.92 -54.87
CA SER A 417 -26.80 10.60 -56.15
C SER A 417 -27.38 11.85 -56.83
N THR A 418 -28.05 12.72 -56.07
CA THR A 418 -28.67 13.95 -56.59
C THR A 418 -27.63 14.97 -57.07
N LEU A 419 -26.46 15.01 -56.43
CA LEU A 419 -25.34 15.89 -56.78
C LEU A 419 -24.37 15.26 -57.80
N ASN A 420 -24.63 14.03 -58.26
CA ASN A 420 -23.76 13.26 -59.16
C ASN A 420 -22.31 13.14 -58.65
N LEU A 421 -22.14 12.92 -57.34
CA LEU A 421 -20.83 12.80 -56.72
C LEU A 421 -20.39 11.34 -56.66
N ASP A 422 -19.11 11.10 -56.93
CA ASP A 422 -18.49 9.77 -56.79
C ASP A 422 -18.41 9.38 -55.30
N PRO A 423 -18.92 8.18 -54.91
CA PRO A 423 -18.78 7.65 -53.55
C PRO A 423 -17.36 7.70 -52.98
N SER A 424 -16.33 7.68 -53.84
CA SER A 424 -14.92 7.77 -53.45
C SER A 424 -14.53 9.12 -52.80
N ILE A 425 -15.29 10.18 -53.04
CA ILE A 425 -15.05 11.54 -52.53
C ILE A 425 -15.75 11.76 -51.18
N ILE A 426 -16.82 11.01 -50.94
CA ILE A 426 -17.73 11.18 -49.80
C ILE A 426 -17.40 10.19 -48.66
N GLY A 427 -16.74 9.07 -48.98
CA GLY A 427 -16.29 8.06 -48.04
C GLY A 427 -14.87 8.32 -47.54
N GLY A 428 -14.73 8.56 -46.23
CA GLY A 428 -13.46 8.79 -45.57
C GLY A 428 -12.40 7.73 -45.88
N ARG A 429 -11.27 8.19 -46.44
CA ARG A 429 -10.00 7.53 -46.14
C ARG A 429 -9.85 7.54 -44.62
N ALA A 430 -9.64 6.36 -44.05
CA ALA A 430 -8.95 6.25 -42.77
C ALA A 430 -7.80 7.26 -42.78
N THR A 431 -7.81 8.16 -41.79
CA THR A 431 -6.73 9.08 -41.52
C THR A 431 -5.38 8.41 -41.78
N PRO A 432 -4.43 9.02 -42.51
CA PRO A 432 -3.06 8.54 -42.52
C PRO A 432 -2.60 8.46 -41.06
N GLN A 433 -2.33 7.25 -40.59
CA GLN A 433 -1.70 7.03 -39.29
C GLN A 433 -0.35 7.74 -39.31
N HIS A 434 -0.29 8.92 -38.72
CA HIS A 434 0.96 9.60 -38.42
C HIS A 434 0.91 10.15 -36.99
N PHE A 435 0.61 9.27 -36.05
CA PHE A 435 1.13 9.37 -34.69
C PHE A 435 1.63 7.99 -34.28
N ILE A 436 2.95 7.91 -34.20
CA ILE A 436 3.73 6.78 -33.70
C ILE A 436 3.29 6.54 -32.24
N MET A 437 2.49 5.51 -32.02
CA MET A 437 2.56 4.75 -30.77
C MET A 437 3.36 3.50 -31.11
N SER A 438 4.49 3.37 -30.43
CA SER A 438 5.36 2.21 -30.48
C SER A 438 4.54 0.98 -30.08
N ASP A 439 4.17 0.17 -31.07
CA ASP A 439 3.85 -1.24 -30.86
C ASP A 439 5.20 -1.95 -30.80
N ASP A 440 5.61 -2.33 -29.60
CA ASP A 440 6.57 -3.40 -29.38
C ASP A 440 6.34 -3.97 -27.97
N MET A 441 6.29 -5.30 -27.93
CA MET A 441 6.39 -6.22 -26.79
C MET A 441 5.08 -6.70 -26.13
N ASP A 442 4.41 -7.59 -26.88
CA ASP A 442 4.33 -9.05 -26.63
C ASP A 442 3.69 -9.63 -25.36
N ASP A 443 2.85 -10.63 -25.66
CA ASP A 443 2.31 -11.71 -24.84
C ASP A 443 3.27 -12.28 -23.79
N MET A 444 2.73 -12.46 -22.58
CA MET A 444 3.06 -13.64 -21.78
C MET A 444 1.78 -14.14 -21.11
N ASP A 445 1.08 -15.01 -21.83
CA ASP A 445 0.25 -16.04 -21.22
C ASP A 445 1.17 -17.00 -20.43
N GLU A 446 0.83 -17.32 -19.18
CA GLU A 446 1.14 -18.63 -18.61
C GLU A 446 0.05 -19.02 -17.60
N ASP A 447 -0.62 -20.11 -17.94
CA ASP A 447 -1.67 -20.77 -17.18
C ASP A 447 -1.10 -21.57 -16.00
N ILE A 448 -1.97 -21.80 -15.02
CA ILE A 448 -1.77 -22.59 -13.81
C ILE A 448 -1.75 -24.10 -14.13
N ILE A 449 -0.86 -24.89 -13.48
CA ILE A 449 -1.09 -26.18 -12.75
C ILE A 449 0.25 -26.93 -12.45
N SER A 450 0.54 -27.22 -11.16
CA SER A 450 1.55 -28.20 -10.65
C SER A 450 1.02 -29.66 -10.68
N PRO A 451 1.69 -30.76 -10.25
CA PRO A 451 3.08 -31.03 -9.79
C PRO A 451 3.76 -32.33 -10.38
N GLY A 452 5.06 -32.58 -10.10
CA GLY A 452 5.64 -33.95 -10.08
C GLY A 452 6.96 -34.24 -10.83
N THR A 453 8.02 -34.45 -10.05
CA THR A 453 9.22 -35.34 -10.18
C THR A 453 9.72 -35.87 -11.55
N LEU A 454 11.01 -35.60 -11.90
CA LEU A 454 12.12 -36.57 -12.08
C LEU A 454 13.31 -36.02 -12.94
N GLN A 455 14.47 -35.90 -12.28
CA GLN A 455 15.86 -36.25 -12.68
C GLN A 455 16.48 -36.01 -14.09
N CYS A 456 17.61 -35.28 -14.05
CA CYS A 456 19.00 -35.62 -14.48
C CYS A 456 19.57 -35.39 -15.90
N LYS A 457 20.80 -34.81 -15.86
CA LYS A 457 22.00 -34.87 -16.75
C LYS A 457 21.99 -34.00 -18.02
N GLY A 458 23.04 -33.24 -18.37
CA GLY A 458 24.36 -33.05 -17.77
C GLY A 458 25.27 -32.14 -18.62
N TRP A 459 26.30 -31.60 -17.95
CA TRP A 459 27.59 -31.05 -18.42
C TRP A 459 27.64 -29.82 -19.35
N SER A 460 28.22 -28.76 -18.80
CA SER A 460 28.98 -27.72 -19.50
C SER A 460 30.22 -27.43 -18.65
N ASP A 461 31.40 -27.50 -19.23
CA ASP A 461 32.59 -26.77 -18.77
C ASP A 461 33.73 -26.97 -19.78
N SER A 462 34.25 -25.88 -20.37
CA SER A 462 35.66 -25.49 -20.25
C SER A 462 36.03 -24.23 -21.07
N LEU A 463 36.40 -23.19 -20.31
CA LEU A 463 37.51 -22.20 -20.44
C LEU A 463 37.96 -21.63 -21.81
N GLY A 464 38.03 -20.28 -21.88
CA GLY A 464 38.65 -19.46 -22.95
C GLY A 464 40.19 -19.36 -22.84
N PRO A 465 40.84 -18.19 -23.01
CA PRO A 465 40.56 -16.98 -23.82
C PRO A 465 41.78 -16.57 -24.70
N THR A 466 41.65 -15.65 -25.67
CA THR A 466 42.75 -14.71 -26.08
C THR A 466 42.24 -13.63 -27.03
N SER A 467 42.51 -12.36 -26.69
CA SER A 467 42.63 -11.22 -27.60
C SER A 467 44.12 -10.92 -27.85
N PRO A 468 44.50 -10.18 -28.92
CA PRO A 468 44.80 -8.76 -28.69
C PRO A 468 44.58 -7.79 -29.90
N THR A 469 44.27 -6.53 -29.55
CA THR A 469 44.68 -5.22 -30.15
C THR A 469 44.73 -4.96 -31.66
N VAL A 470 44.18 -3.80 -32.12
CA VAL A 470 44.91 -2.66 -32.75
C VAL A 470 43.97 -1.47 -33.08
N ASP A 471 44.31 -0.34 -32.43
CA ASP A 471 44.33 1.10 -32.78
C ASP A 471 43.27 1.84 -33.66
N PRO A 472 42.94 3.12 -33.32
CA PRO A 472 41.92 3.94 -33.95
C PRO A 472 42.49 4.99 -34.92
N ARG A 473 41.68 5.43 -35.89
CA ARG A 473 41.60 6.78 -36.48
C ARG A 473 40.90 6.72 -37.83
N LYS A 474 39.73 7.36 -37.95
CA LYS A 474 39.44 8.27 -39.07
C LYS A 474 38.37 9.27 -38.66
N ARG A 475 38.74 10.54 -38.83
CA ARG A 475 37.94 11.75 -38.66
C ARG A 475 37.07 12.01 -39.90
N SER A 476 36.18 12.99 -39.71
CA SER A 476 35.43 13.78 -40.70
C SER A 476 34.21 13.11 -41.32
N CYS A 477 33.15 13.82 -41.68
CA CYS A 477 32.57 15.13 -41.35
C CYS A 477 31.36 15.23 -42.31
N CYS A 478 30.31 15.95 -41.89
CA CYS A 478 29.22 16.45 -42.75
C CYS A 478 28.23 15.36 -43.25
N PHE A 479 26.92 15.57 -43.42
CA PHE A 479 26.16 16.78 -43.70
C PHE A 479 24.73 16.67 -43.13
N ARG A 480 24.13 17.84 -42.91
CA ARG A 480 22.74 18.11 -42.53
C ARG A 480 21.74 17.78 -43.65
N ASN A 481 20.50 17.61 -43.20
CA ASN A 481 19.21 17.94 -43.84
C ASN A 481 18.71 17.07 -45.00
N SER A 482 17.58 16.40 -44.76
CA SER A 482 16.25 16.92 -45.12
C SER A 482 15.20 16.35 -44.16
#